data_AF-A0A1Q9CVV5-F1
#
_entry.id   AF-A0A1Q9CVV5-F1
#
_cell.length_a   1.000
_cell.length_b   1.000
_cell.length_c   1.000
_cell.angle_alpha   90.00
_cell.angle_beta   90.00
_cell.angle_gamma   90.00
#
_symmetry.space_group_name_H-M   'P 1'
#
loop_
_entity.id
_entity.type
_entity.pdbx_description
1 polymer ?
#
loop_
_entity_poly.entity_id
_entity_poly.type
_entity_poly.pdbx_seq_one_letter_code
_entity_poly.pdbx_strand_id
1 'polypeptide(L)'
;MADDDLVLDLQWTVKSHGRVWVPQQKQVNGISFVALTKWDRRCVLAMSGQALDLRKDKEGGSLNCQAWQELLQLRQSEADKAVQEALKHEETDEKKLKKVQRARSKHDFLAPPIMHVFFKDKHISILYEGIQSSTIWVEANQETLRFLQKVFAESPKQPPAPKKAPKAKAPNKKAMWKGSHGSPTKRGKSIKNNMLPSGH
;
A
#
# COMPACT_ATOMS: atom_id res chain seq x y z
N MET A 1 6.09 -12.77 -44.98
CA MET A 1 6.82 -11.53 -44.68
C MET A 1 5.96 -10.80 -43.67
N ALA A 2 6.42 -10.67 -42.43
CA ALA A 2 5.71 -9.87 -41.44
C ALA A 2 6.08 -8.42 -41.72
N ASP A 3 5.10 -7.61 -42.10
CA ASP A 3 5.28 -6.16 -42.16
C ASP A 3 5.57 -5.68 -40.73
N ASP A 4 6.80 -5.22 -40.51
CA ASP A 4 7.18 -4.50 -39.30
C ASP A 4 6.45 -3.14 -39.33
N ASP A 5 5.25 -3.11 -38.78
CA ASP A 5 4.48 -1.88 -38.58
C ASP A 5 5.30 -0.93 -37.68
N LEU A 6 5.88 0.09 -38.30
CA LEU A 6 6.55 1.19 -37.62
C LEU A 6 5.50 2.01 -36.86
N VAL A 7 5.36 1.76 -35.56
CA VAL A 7 4.50 2.55 -34.67
C VAL A 7 5.28 3.75 -34.14
N LEU A 8 4.80 4.95 -34.46
CA LEU A 8 5.31 6.20 -33.88
C LEU A 8 4.47 6.56 -32.65
N ASP A 9 5.04 6.41 -31.47
CA ASP A 9 4.38 6.78 -30.20
C ASP A 9 4.66 8.23 -29.81
N LEU A 10 3.58 8.96 -29.52
CA LEU A 10 3.64 10.29 -28.91
C LEU A 10 4.10 10.15 -27.45
N GLN A 11 5.26 10.71 -27.14
CA GLN A 11 5.82 10.67 -25.79
C GLN A 11 5.76 12.05 -25.12
N TRP A 12 5.03 12.13 -24.01
CA TRP A 12 5.04 13.28 -23.12
C TRP A 12 6.40 13.43 -22.44
N THR A 13 6.90 14.67 -22.41
CA THR A 13 8.12 15.02 -21.69
C THR A 13 7.86 16.20 -20.76
N VAL A 14 8.35 16.11 -19.53
CA VAL A 14 8.23 17.15 -18.53
C VAL A 14 9.60 17.81 -18.38
N LYS A 15 9.70 19.08 -18.79
CA LYS A 15 10.89 19.90 -18.59
C LYS A 15 10.76 20.67 -17.29
N SER A 16 11.65 20.40 -16.34
CA SER A 16 11.64 21.03 -15.02
C SER A 16 13.07 21.20 -14.52
N HIS A 17 13.41 22.39 -14.01
CA HIS A 17 14.74 22.70 -13.46
C HIS A 17 15.91 22.36 -14.39
N GLY A 18 15.76 22.67 -15.69
CA GLY A 18 16.79 22.38 -16.71
C GLY A 18 17.01 20.89 -17.00
N ARG A 19 16.17 20.01 -16.46
CA ARG A 19 16.20 18.56 -16.72
C ARG A 19 14.93 18.10 -17.40
N VAL A 20 15.07 17.06 -18.20
CA VAL A 20 13.96 16.40 -18.90
C VAL A 20 13.62 15.12 -18.14
N TRP A 21 12.38 15.00 -17.73
CA TRP A 21 11.80 13.77 -17.22
C TRP A 21 10.81 13.23 -18.23
N VAL A 22 10.95 11.94 -18.53
CA VAL A 22 10.06 11.21 -19.43
C VAL A 22 9.28 10.23 -18.56
N PRO A 23 8.05 10.57 -18.15
CA PRO A 23 7.24 9.70 -17.31
C PRO A 23 6.84 8.43 -18.07
N GLN A 24 6.62 7.35 -17.32
CA GLN A 24 5.87 6.22 -17.85
C GLN A 24 4.46 6.69 -18.19
N GLN A 25 4.00 6.32 -19.38
CA GLN A 25 2.74 6.79 -19.94
C GLN A 25 1.83 5.62 -20.26
N LYS A 26 0.54 5.91 -20.20
CA LYS A 26 -0.50 4.98 -20.61
C LYS A 26 -1.67 5.76 -21.19
N GLN A 27 -2.26 5.27 -22.26
CA GLN A 27 -3.49 5.81 -22.80
C GLN A 27 -4.66 4.92 -22.37
N VAL A 28 -5.71 5.54 -21.84
CA VAL A 28 -6.95 4.85 -21.43
C VAL A 28 -8.12 5.70 -21.90
N ASN A 29 -9.00 5.11 -22.71
CA ASN A 29 -10.17 5.79 -23.30
C ASN A 29 -9.80 7.12 -24.00
N GLY A 30 -8.71 7.13 -24.76
CA GLY A 30 -8.23 8.33 -25.47
C GLY A 30 -7.50 9.36 -24.61
N ILE A 31 -7.54 9.24 -23.27
CA ILE A 31 -6.88 10.15 -22.34
C ILE A 31 -5.49 9.62 -22.00
N SER A 32 -4.48 10.49 -22.05
CA SER A 32 -3.11 10.17 -21.67
C SER A 32 -2.93 10.33 -20.16
N PHE A 33 -2.29 9.35 -19.52
CA PHE A 33 -1.94 9.36 -18.10
C PHE A 33 -0.44 9.18 -17.92
N VAL A 34 0.10 9.80 -16.87
CA VAL A 34 1.49 9.68 -16.45
C VAL A 34 1.60 9.07 -15.07
N ALA A 35 2.57 8.16 -14.89
CA ALA A 35 2.83 7.54 -13.60
C ALA A 35 3.68 8.47 -12.72
N LEU A 36 3.13 8.86 -11.58
CA LEU A 36 3.86 9.51 -10.51
C LEU A 36 4.32 8.46 -9.52
N THR A 37 5.62 8.42 -9.21
CA THR A 37 6.16 7.50 -8.20
C THR A 37 7.06 8.25 -7.23
N LYS A 38 6.93 7.96 -5.94
CA LYS A 38 7.73 8.61 -4.89
C LYS A 38 9.20 8.18 -4.84
N TRP A 39 9.56 7.15 -5.61
CA TRP A 39 10.92 6.57 -5.62
C TRP A 39 11.69 6.86 -6.91
N ASP A 40 11.05 7.43 -7.93
CA ASP A 40 11.75 7.89 -9.13
C ASP A 40 12.39 9.26 -8.87
N ARG A 41 13.72 9.32 -8.93
CA ARG A 41 14.50 10.55 -8.74
C ARG A 41 14.08 11.65 -9.70
N ARG A 42 13.74 11.30 -10.95
CA ARG A 42 13.34 12.27 -11.99
C ARG A 42 11.93 12.77 -11.74
N CYS A 43 11.00 11.88 -11.39
CA CYS A 43 9.65 12.26 -10.95
C CYS A 43 9.69 13.18 -9.73
N VAL A 44 10.44 12.83 -8.68
CA VAL A 44 10.54 13.63 -7.45
C VAL A 44 11.10 15.00 -7.78
N LEU A 45 12.21 15.09 -8.53
CA LEU A 45 12.78 16.37 -8.92
C LEU A 45 11.83 17.20 -9.79
N ALA A 46 11.15 16.57 -10.75
CA ALA A 46 10.22 17.26 -11.64
C ALA A 46 9.00 17.79 -10.88
N MET A 47 8.52 17.08 -9.87
CA MET A 47 7.29 17.38 -9.14
C MET A 47 7.52 18.25 -7.89
N SER A 48 8.63 18.10 -7.17
CA SER A 48 8.90 18.88 -5.95
C SER A 48 10.01 19.92 -6.11
N GLY A 49 10.75 19.90 -7.22
CA GLY A 49 11.95 20.73 -7.41
C GLY A 49 13.16 20.30 -6.57
N GLN A 50 13.01 19.29 -5.71
CA GLN A 50 14.08 18.78 -4.86
C GLN A 50 14.56 17.42 -5.34
N ALA A 51 15.88 17.21 -5.34
CA ALA A 51 16.44 15.90 -5.69
C ALA A 51 16.07 14.86 -4.62
N LEU A 52 15.71 13.66 -5.07
CA LEU A 52 15.47 12.54 -4.17
C LEU A 52 16.76 12.17 -3.42
N ASP A 53 16.75 12.34 -2.10
CA ASP A 53 17.84 11.91 -1.21
C ASP A 53 17.27 10.97 -0.16
N LEU A 54 17.87 9.78 -0.08
CA LEU A 54 17.44 8.65 0.75
C LEU A 54 18.31 8.51 2.01
N ARG A 55 19.28 9.40 2.23
CA ARG A 55 20.13 9.40 3.42
C ARG A 55 19.29 9.75 4.64
N LYS A 56 19.50 9.00 5.74
CA LYS A 56 18.71 9.13 6.98
C LYS A 56 18.87 10.49 7.68
N ASP A 57 20.01 11.13 7.46
CA ASP A 57 20.41 12.35 8.20
C ASP A 57 20.17 13.64 7.39
N LYS A 58 19.51 13.53 6.23
CA LYS A 58 19.17 14.67 5.38
C LYS A 58 17.69 14.71 5.09
N GLU A 59 17.12 15.90 5.13
CA GLU A 59 15.77 16.18 4.61
C GLU A 59 15.79 16.21 3.08
N GLY A 60 16.07 15.05 2.48
CA GLY A 60 16.04 14.87 1.03
C GLY A 60 14.70 15.25 0.40
N GLY A 61 14.73 15.57 -0.90
CA GLY A 61 13.49 15.65 -1.67
C GLY A 61 12.77 14.30 -1.60
N SER A 62 11.48 14.31 -1.34
CA SER A 62 10.66 13.11 -1.39
C SER A 62 9.23 13.53 -1.68
N LEU A 63 8.51 12.72 -2.45
CA LEU A 63 7.06 12.87 -2.56
C LEU A 63 6.32 12.28 -1.35
N ASN A 64 7.03 11.86 -0.29
CA ASN A 64 6.41 11.47 0.96
C ASN A 64 5.98 12.69 1.79
N CYS A 65 5.07 13.48 1.24
CA CYS A 65 4.46 14.63 1.88
C CYS A 65 2.97 14.37 2.19
N GLN A 66 2.37 15.21 3.02
CA GLN A 66 0.96 15.10 3.39
C GLN A 66 0.04 15.09 2.16
N ALA A 67 0.27 15.99 1.21
CA ALA A 67 -0.51 16.08 -0.04
C ALA A 67 -0.51 14.77 -0.85
N TRP A 68 0.62 14.05 -0.88
CA TRP A 68 0.70 12.76 -1.54
C TRP A 68 -0.17 11.69 -0.86
N GLN A 69 -0.17 11.67 0.48
CA GLN A 69 -1.01 10.74 1.24
C GLN A 69 -2.49 11.05 1.08
N GLU A 70 -2.85 12.34 1.10
CA GLU A 70 -4.22 12.80 0.83
C GLU A 70 -4.70 12.32 -0.55
N LEU A 71 -3.87 12.49 -1.58
CA LEU A 71 -4.21 12.04 -2.94
C LEU A 71 -4.37 10.51 -3.03
N LEU A 72 -3.51 9.74 -2.36
CA LEU A 72 -3.65 8.28 -2.26
C LEU A 72 -4.95 7.87 -1.54
N GLN A 73 -5.31 8.59 -0.48
CA GLN A 73 -6.53 8.35 0.29
C GLN A 73 -7.78 8.68 -0.53
N LEU A 74 -7.79 9.82 -1.24
CA LEU A 74 -8.88 10.20 -2.13
C LEU A 74 -9.09 9.16 -3.23
N ARG A 75 -8.00 8.71 -3.87
CA ARG A 75 -8.07 7.61 -4.84
C ARG A 75 -8.70 6.35 -4.26
N GLN A 76 -8.23 5.93 -3.08
CA GLN A 76 -8.78 4.75 -2.42
C GLN A 76 -10.25 4.95 -2.09
N SER A 77 -10.64 6.14 -1.61
CA SER A 77 -12.02 6.44 -1.26
C SER A 77 -12.95 6.39 -2.47
N GLU A 78 -12.55 6.95 -3.62
CA GLU A 78 -13.37 6.89 -4.84
C GLU A 78 -13.44 5.47 -5.40
N ALA A 79 -12.33 4.73 -5.36
CA ALA A 79 -12.34 3.31 -5.72
C ALA A 79 -13.26 2.47 -4.83
N ASP A 80 -13.24 2.71 -3.51
CA ASP A 80 -14.11 2.03 -2.55
C ASP A 80 -15.59 2.32 -2.83
N LYS A 81 -15.93 3.57 -3.19
CA LYS A 81 -17.29 3.97 -3.59
C LYS A 81 -17.73 3.26 -4.86
N ALA A 82 -16.92 3.30 -5.92
CA ALA A 82 -17.25 2.68 -7.20
C ALA A 82 -17.49 1.16 -7.07
N VAL A 83 -16.62 0.46 -6.33
CA VAL A 83 -16.78 -0.97 -6.07
C VAL A 83 -18.06 -1.26 -5.27
N GLN A 84 -18.37 -0.43 -4.27
CA GLN A 84 -19.58 -0.61 -3.47
C GLN A 84 -20.86 -0.37 -4.27
N GLU A 85 -20.85 0.60 -5.18
CA GLU A 85 -21.97 0.88 -6.07
C GLU A 85 -22.23 -0.28 -7.02
N ALA A 86 -21.18 -0.82 -7.66
CA ALA A 86 -21.29 -1.97 -8.53
C ALA A 86 -21.84 -3.21 -7.79
N LEU A 87 -21.35 -3.48 -6.58
CA LEU A 87 -21.83 -4.62 -5.77
C LEU A 87 -23.30 -4.46 -5.31
N LYS A 88 -23.79 -3.23 -5.12
CA LYS A 88 -25.20 -2.99 -4.76
C LYS A 88 -26.15 -3.30 -5.92
N HIS A 89 -25.74 -3.04 -7.16
CA HIS A 89 -26.56 -3.34 -8.33
C HIS A 89 -26.73 -4.84 -8.57
N GLU A 90 -25.76 -5.67 -8.17
CA GLU A 90 -25.84 -7.13 -8.31
C GLU A 90 -26.70 -7.80 -7.22
N GLU A 91 -26.85 -7.19 -6.05
CA GLU A 91 -27.49 -7.80 -4.86
C GLU A 91 -28.93 -7.35 -4.60
N THR A 92 -29.70 -7.13 -5.66
CA THR A 92 -31.08 -6.60 -5.54
C THR A 92 -32.05 -7.55 -4.80
N ASP A 93 -31.67 -8.79 -4.44
CA ASP A 93 -32.60 -9.75 -3.84
C ASP A 93 -32.44 -10.13 -2.36
N GLU A 94 -31.34 -9.85 -1.63
CA GLU A 94 -31.30 -10.26 -0.20
C GLU A 94 -30.62 -9.25 0.76
N LYS A 95 -31.44 -8.75 1.70
CA LYS A 95 -31.11 -7.84 2.79
C LYS A 95 -30.03 -8.40 3.73
N LYS A 96 -28.76 -8.12 3.45
CA LYS A 96 -27.73 -7.95 4.50
C LYS A 96 -26.83 -6.78 4.15
N LEU A 97 -26.81 -5.76 5.01
CA LEU A 97 -25.88 -4.63 4.92
C LEU A 97 -24.44 -5.19 4.99
N LYS A 98 -23.82 -5.44 3.84
CA LYS A 98 -22.43 -5.88 3.76
C LYS A 98 -21.54 -4.76 4.28
N LYS A 99 -20.53 -5.15 5.07
CA LYS A 99 -19.48 -4.23 5.54
C LYS A 99 -18.84 -3.54 4.33
N VAL A 100 -18.58 -2.23 4.47
CA VAL A 100 -17.83 -1.40 3.51
C VAL A 100 -16.60 -2.17 3.02
N GLN A 101 -16.63 -2.60 1.77
CA GLN A 101 -15.56 -3.37 1.17
C GLN A 101 -14.53 -2.41 0.58
N ARG A 102 -13.28 -2.55 1.04
CA ARG A 102 -12.15 -1.80 0.49
C ARG A 102 -11.77 -2.35 -0.89
N ALA A 103 -11.64 -1.47 -1.87
CA ALA A 103 -11.22 -1.73 -3.23
C ALA A 103 -9.78 -2.28 -3.29
N ARG A 104 -9.56 -3.21 -4.23
CA ARG A 104 -8.33 -3.97 -4.44
C ARG A 104 -8.19 -4.25 -5.93
N SER A 105 -6.99 -4.64 -6.37
CA SER A 105 -6.75 -4.99 -7.78
C SER A 105 -7.69 -6.06 -8.34
N LYS A 106 -8.20 -6.98 -7.50
CA LYS A 106 -9.17 -7.98 -7.93
C LYS A 106 -10.58 -7.44 -8.25
N HIS A 107 -10.86 -6.17 -7.98
CA HIS A 107 -12.14 -5.52 -8.29
C HIS A 107 -12.02 -4.57 -9.49
N ASP A 108 -10.94 -4.68 -10.29
CA ASP A 108 -10.70 -3.80 -11.45
C ASP A 108 -11.85 -3.83 -12.46
N PHE A 109 -12.55 -4.97 -12.58
CA PHE A 109 -13.73 -5.11 -13.45
C PHE A 109 -15.02 -4.47 -12.89
N LEU A 110 -15.04 -4.11 -11.60
CA LEU A 110 -16.22 -3.51 -10.95
C LEU A 110 -16.16 -1.98 -10.92
N ALA A 111 -14.99 -1.39 -11.14
CA ALA A 111 -14.78 0.05 -11.06
C ALA A 111 -14.51 0.61 -12.46
N PRO A 112 -14.89 1.88 -12.73
CA PRO A 112 -14.48 2.53 -13.96
C PRO A 112 -12.95 2.64 -13.99
N PRO A 113 -12.31 2.44 -15.15
CA PRO A 113 -10.85 2.49 -15.26
C PRO A 113 -10.29 3.88 -14.93
N ILE A 114 -11.10 4.93 -15.16
CA ILE A 114 -10.81 6.33 -14.85
C ILE A 114 -11.74 6.77 -13.73
N MET A 115 -11.16 7.36 -12.68
CA MET A 115 -11.88 7.94 -11.56
C MET A 115 -11.56 9.43 -11.46
N HIS A 116 -12.52 10.21 -10.98
CA HIS A 116 -12.33 11.65 -10.77
C HIS A 116 -12.29 11.94 -9.28
N VAL A 117 -11.20 12.54 -8.80
CA VAL A 117 -11.05 12.97 -7.41
C VAL A 117 -11.08 14.49 -7.33
N PHE A 118 -11.67 15.01 -6.25
CA PHE A 118 -11.61 16.44 -5.93
C PHE A 118 -10.50 16.67 -4.91
N PHE A 119 -9.40 17.31 -5.33
CA PHE A 119 -8.20 17.51 -4.50
C PHE A 119 -7.83 18.98 -4.45
N LYS A 120 -7.90 19.60 -3.26
CA LYS A 120 -7.59 21.02 -3.00
C LYS A 120 -8.19 21.95 -4.07
N ASP A 121 -9.49 21.83 -4.27
CA ASP A 121 -10.30 22.65 -5.18
C ASP A 121 -10.13 22.37 -6.68
N LYS A 122 -9.47 21.26 -7.05
CA LYS A 122 -9.33 20.85 -8.45
C LYS A 122 -9.82 19.41 -8.68
N HIS A 123 -10.56 19.22 -9.77
CA HIS A 123 -10.86 17.89 -10.27
C HIS A 123 -9.64 17.31 -10.98
N ILE A 124 -9.25 16.10 -10.58
CA ILE A 124 -8.13 15.37 -11.18
C ILE A 124 -8.62 14.00 -11.61
N SER A 125 -8.39 13.66 -12.88
CA SER A 125 -8.63 12.32 -13.39
C SER A 125 -7.44 11.42 -13.03
N ILE A 126 -7.74 10.27 -12.44
CA ILE A 126 -6.75 9.28 -12.02
C ILE A 126 -7.19 7.88 -12.44
N LEU A 127 -6.24 6.97 -12.67
CA LEU A 127 -6.59 5.59 -12.96
C LEU A 127 -6.90 4.80 -11.69
N TYR A 128 -7.84 3.85 -11.81
CA TYR A 128 -8.04 2.80 -10.81
C TYR A 128 -6.81 1.88 -10.70
N GLU A 129 -6.07 1.72 -11.80
CA GLU A 129 -4.83 0.98 -11.82
C GLU A 129 -3.84 1.47 -10.74
N GLY A 130 -3.18 0.51 -10.08
CA GLY A 130 -2.25 0.82 -9.00
C GLY A 130 -2.92 1.14 -7.67
N ILE A 131 -4.22 0.85 -7.49
CA ILE A 131 -4.84 0.78 -6.17
C ILE A 131 -4.00 -0.07 -5.20
N GLN A 132 -3.86 0.39 -3.96
CA GLN A 132 -2.93 -0.11 -2.93
C GLN A 132 -1.42 0.06 -3.21
N SER A 133 -1.02 0.45 -4.42
CA SER A 133 0.36 0.81 -4.72
C SER A 133 0.66 2.26 -4.34
N SER A 134 1.94 2.60 -4.25
CA SER A 134 2.40 3.98 -4.11
C SER A 134 2.60 4.69 -5.44
N THR A 135 2.11 4.14 -6.56
CA THR A 135 2.13 4.78 -7.88
C THR A 135 0.77 5.40 -8.12
N ILE A 136 0.73 6.65 -8.58
CA ILE A 136 -0.52 7.34 -8.94
C ILE A 136 -0.44 7.67 -10.42
N TRP A 137 -1.40 7.17 -11.20
CA TRP A 137 -1.57 7.58 -12.59
C TRP A 137 -2.48 8.79 -12.62
N VAL A 138 -1.95 9.92 -13.08
CA VAL A 138 -2.71 11.17 -13.21
C VAL A 138 -2.79 11.56 -14.67
N GLU A 139 -3.86 12.25 -15.04
CA GLU A 139 -4.02 12.81 -16.38
C GLU A 139 -2.80 13.65 -16.79
N ALA A 140 -2.30 13.39 -18.00
CA ALA A 140 -1.16 14.07 -18.61
C ALA A 140 -1.55 15.46 -19.12
N ASN A 141 -2.06 16.30 -18.23
CA ASN A 141 -2.50 17.67 -18.51
C ASN A 141 -1.53 18.66 -17.85
N GLN A 142 -1.07 19.65 -18.62
CA GLN A 142 -0.14 20.68 -18.15
C GLN A 142 -0.65 21.39 -16.89
N GLU A 143 -1.95 21.71 -16.83
CA GLU A 143 -2.51 22.41 -15.68
C GLU A 143 -2.58 21.54 -14.43
N THR A 144 -2.84 20.24 -14.60
CA THR A 144 -2.87 19.26 -13.49
C THR A 144 -1.47 19.04 -12.95
N LEU A 145 -0.48 18.86 -13.84
CA LEU A 145 0.90 18.65 -13.43
C LEU A 145 1.50 19.88 -12.75
N ARG A 146 1.23 21.10 -13.26
CA ARG A 146 1.65 22.34 -12.58
C ARG A 146 1.00 22.54 -11.23
N PHE A 147 -0.28 22.23 -11.12
CA PHE A 147 -1.00 22.28 -9.85
C PHE A 147 -0.38 21.32 -8.82
N LEU A 148 -0.16 20.06 -9.22
CA LEU A 148 0.47 19.05 -8.36
C LEU A 148 1.90 19.44 -8.00
N GLN A 149 2.67 20.04 -8.92
CA GLN A 149 4.00 20.56 -8.64
C GLN A 149 3.99 21.57 -7.50
N LYS A 150 3.11 22.57 -7.59
CA LYS A 150 2.95 23.60 -6.55
C LYS A 150 2.54 22.97 -5.22
N VAL A 151 1.52 22.12 -5.24
CA VAL A 151 0.98 21.46 -4.04
C VAL A 151 2.01 20.56 -3.35
N PHE A 152 2.81 19.81 -4.11
CA PHE A 152 3.84 18.95 -3.53
C PHE A 152 5.06 19.71 -3.02
N ALA A 153 5.44 20.81 -3.66
CA ALA A 153 6.51 21.67 -3.19
C ALA A 153 6.16 22.39 -1.87
N GLU A 154 4.90 22.81 -1.70
CA GLU A 154 4.42 23.52 -0.51
C GLU A 154 4.02 22.59 0.65
N SER A 155 3.77 21.31 0.38
CA SER A 155 3.27 20.38 1.40
C SER A 155 4.34 19.99 2.42
N PRO A 156 3.99 19.92 3.72
CA PRO A 156 4.91 19.44 4.74
C PRO A 156 5.31 17.99 4.48
N LYS A 157 6.61 17.70 4.68
CA LYS A 157 7.16 16.35 4.60
C LYS A 157 6.69 15.55 5.82
N GLN A 158 6.31 14.29 5.60
CA GLN A 158 6.00 13.41 6.73
C GLN A 158 7.26 12.71 7.25
N PRO A 159 7.42 12.60 8.57
CA PRO A 159 8.50 11.81 9.14
C PRO A 159 8.35 10.34 8.72
N PRO A 160 9.47 9.62 8.56
CA PRO A 160 9.42 8.19 8.28
C PRO A 160 8.67 7.47 9.40
N ALA A 161 7.81 6.52 9.04
CA ALA A 161 7.08 5.73 10.03
C ALA A 161 8.08 5.04 10.98
N PRO A 162 7.80 5.04 12.30
CA PRO A 162 8.68 4.40 13.26
C PRO A 162 8.83 2.92 12.90
N LYS A 163 10.07 2.43 12.87
CA LYS A 163 10.33 1.00 12.66
C LYS A 163 9.62 0.23 13.76
N LYS A 164 8.63 -0.59 13.40
CA LYS A 164 7.98 -1.50 14.35
C LYS A 164 9.08 -2.32 15.02
N ALA A 165 9.11 -2.30 16.35
CA ALA A 165 10.05 -3.11 17.12
C ALA A 165 9.99 -4.55 16.59
N PRO A 166 11.14 -5.24 16.44
CA PRO A 166 11.13 -6.63 16.03
C PRO A 166 10.22 -7.40 16.97
N LYS A 167 9.17 -8.03 16.42
CA LYS A 167 8.29 -8.89 17.21
C LYS A 167 9.18 -9.94 17.86
N ALA A 168 9.29 -9.91 19.18
CA ALA A 168 9.99 -10.94 19.93
C ALA A 168 9.46 -12.29 19.43
N LYS A 169 10.36 -13.15 18.93
CA LYS A 169 9.99 -14.49 18.50
C LYS A 169 9.33 -15.17 19.69
N ALA A 170 8.04 -15.50 19.56
CA ALA A 170 7.35 -16.25 20.59
C ALA A 170 8.16 -17.53 20.87
N PRO A 171 8.42 -17.88 22.15
CA PRO A 171 9.17 -19.08 22.46
C PRO A 171 8.47 -20.29 21.84
N ASN A 172 9.24 -21.05 21.05
CA ASN A 172 8.77 -22.19 20.30
C ASN A 172 8.28 -23.27 21.27
N LYS A 173 6.95 -23.39 21.45
CA LYS A 173 6.32 -24.37 22.37
C LYS A 173 6.55 -25.84 21.98
N LYS A 174 7.27 -26.14 20.90
CA LYS A 174 7.54 -27.52 20.44
C LYS A 174 8.64 -28.26 21.22
N ALA A 175 9.32 -27.64 22.18
CA ALA A 175 10.40 -28.29 22.94
C ALA A 175 9.93 -29.02 24.22
N MET A 176 8.65 -28.96 24.61
CA MET A 176 8.22 -29.41 25.95
C MET A 176 7.40 -30.71 25.97
N TRP A 177 7.37 -31.48 24.88
CA TRP A 177 6.68 -32.77 24.79
C TRP A 177 7.55 -33.84 24.11
N LYS A 178 8.68 -34.17 24.72
CA LYS A 178 9.35 -35.46 24.52
C LYS A 178 9.87 -35.95 25.86
N GLY A 179 9.29 -37.04 26.37
CA GLY A 179 9.80 -37.72 27.56
C GLY A 179 8.78 -38.33 28.51
N SER A 180 7.54 -38.60 28.11
CA SER A 180 6.74 -39.66 28.77
C SER A 180 6.99 -40.94 27.99
N HIS A 181 7.83 -41.84 28.51
CA HIS A 181 7.73 -43.31 28.37
C HIS A 181 8.99 -43.99 28.92
N GLY A 182 8.77 -44.88 29.91
CA GLY A 182 9.69 -45.88 30.43
C GLY A 182 9.85 -45.76 31.94
N SER A 183 9.65 -46.77 32.79
CA SER A 183 8.98 -48.07 32.75
C SER A 183 8.98 -48.57 34.22
N PRO A 184 8.14 -49.54 34.60
CA PRO A 184 7.89 -49.89 36.01
C PRO A 184 8.91 -50.91 36.55
N THR A 185 9.56 -50.62 37.68
CA THR A 185 10.36 -51.60 38.44
C THR A 185 9.70 -51.99 39.76
N LYS A 186 9.68 -53.31 39.96
CA LYS A 186 8.94 -54.11 40.93
C LYS A 186 9.47 -54.00 42.37
N ARG A 187 8.52 -54.14 43.31
CA ARG A 187 8.52 -54.93 44.57
C ARG A 187 9.85 -55.18 45.33
N GLY A 188 9.80 -54.82 46.62
CA GLY A 188 10.39 -55.53 47.76
C GLY A 188 9.87 -54.89 49.04
N LYS A 189 8.72 -55.31 49.59
CA LYS A 189 8.48 -56.39 50.56
C LYS A 189 9.30 -56.24 51.86
N SER A 190 8.54 -56.06 52.94
CA SER A 190 8.65 -56.75 54.24
C SER A 190 9.24 -55.99 55.44
N ILE A 191 8.44 -56.03 56.52
CA ILE A 191 8.78 -56.33 57.93
C ILE A 191 8.61 -55.18 58.95
N LYS A 192 7.54 -55.34 59.78
CA LYS A 192 7.43 -55.36 61.27
C LYS A 192 7.99 -54.15 62.03
N ASN A 193 7.51 -53.71 63.20
CA ASN A 193 6.49 -54.13 64.17
C ASN A 193 6.44 -52.99 65.23
N ASN A 194 5.34 -52.93 65.99
CA ASN A 194 5.24 -52.44 67.39
C ASN A 194 5.58 -50.93 67.62
N MET A 195 5.00 -50.20 68.59
CA MET A 195 4.41 -50.55 69.88
C MET A 195 3.59 -49.31 70.36
N LEU A 196 2.42 -49.53 70.96
CA LEU A 196 1.85 -48.67 72.02
C LEU A 196 2.79 -48.73 73.27
N PRO A 197 2.69 -47.89 74.34
CA PRO A 197 1.45 -47.26 74.86
C PRO A 197 1.58 -45.87 75.58
N SER A 198 0.40 -45.31 75.89
CA SER A 198 -0.07 -44.55 77.07
C SER A 198 0.82 -43.64 77.94
N GLY A 199 0.22 -42.49 78.34
CA GLY A 199 0.46 -41.74 79.59
C GLY A 199 1.07 -40.35 79.31
N HIS A 200 0.52 -39.22 79.77
CA HIS A 200 -0.08 -38.91 81.07
C HIS A 200 -1.12 -37.79 80.96
#